data_AF-A0A7S7NRK2-F1
#
_entry.id   AF-A0A7S7NRK2-F1
#
_cell.length_a   1.000
_cell.length_b   1.000
_cell.length_c   1.000
_cell.angle_alpha   90.00
_cell.angle_beta   90.00
_cell.angle_gamma   90.00
#
_symmetry.space_group_name_H-M   'P 1'
#
loop_
_entity.id
_entity.type
_entity.pdbx_description
1 polymer ?
#
loop_
_entity_poly.entity_id
_entity_poly.type
_entity_poly.pdbx_seq_one_letter_code
_entity_poly.pdbx_strand_id
1 'polypeptide(L)'
;MYTTHLRKVGGSIMLAVPPALLDLLGLRPGVKVGLAVEGGQLVVKPHSRPRYTLDELLAQCDAKAVRSQEDREWARGKAAGGELI
;
A
#
# COMPACT_ATOMS: atom_id res chain seq x y z
N MET A 1 12.66 4.44 28.10
CA MET A 1 13.58 4.06 27.01
C MET A 1 13.51 2.55 26.85
N TYR A 2 13.20 2.04 25.66
CA TYR A 2 13.17 0.59 25.40
C TYR A 2 14.47 0.20 24.68
N THR A 3 15.12 -0.86 25.14
CA THR A 3 16.30 -1.43 24.47
C THR A 3 15.94 -2.80 23.93
N THR A 4 16.40 -3.11 22.72
CA THR A 4 16.25 -4.43 22.09
C THR A 4 17.57 -4.82 21.47
N HIS A 5 17.85 -6.12 21.43
CA HIS A 5 18.96 -6.66 20.65
C HIS A 5 18.57 -6.83 19.19
N LEU A 6 19.56 -6.68 18.31
CA LEU A 6 19.46 -7.06 16.91
C LEU A 6 19.67 -8.56 16.78
N ARG A 7 18.82 -9.24 16.01
CA ARG A 7 18.95 -10.67 15.73
C ARG A 7 19.03 -10.93 14.23
N LYS A 8 19.86 -11.90 13.83
CA LYS A 8 19.92 -12.34 12.43
C LYS A 8 18.69 -13.18 12.08
N VAL A 9 18.04 -12.86 10.96
CA VAL A 9 16.89 -13.60 10.42
C VAL A 9 17.13 -13.76 8.92
N GLY A 10 17.51 -14.97 8.49
CA GLY A 10 17.90 -15.23 7.11
C GLY A 10 19.06 -14.34 6.66
N GLY A 11 18.86 -13.62 5.55
CA GLY A 11 19.80 -12.65 4.99
C GLY A 11 19.73 -11.24 5.59
N SER A 12 18.98 -11.03 6.68
CA SER A 12 18.70 -9.70 7.23
C SER A 12 18.79 -9.67 8.76
N ILE A 13 18.63 -8.48 9.33
CA ILE A 13 18.61 -8.24 10.77
C ILE A 13 17.20 -7.78 11.18
N MET A 14 16.71 -8.31 12.29
CA MET A 14 15.43 -7.94 12.88
C MET A 14 15.64 -7.33 14.27
N LEU A 15 14.79 -6.36 14.60
CA LEU A 15 14.67 -5.78 15.94
C LEU A 15 13.26 -6.05 16.46
N ALA A 16 13.12 -6.37 17.75
CA ALA A 16 11.81 -6.54 18.36
C ALA A 16 11.26 -5.16 18.75
N VAL A 17 10.04 -4.85 18.32
CA VAL A 17 9.32 -3.65 18.74
C VAL A 17 8.35 -4.04 19.86
N PRO A 18 8.49 -3.50 21.09
CA PRO A 18 7.54 -3.74 22.17
C PRO A 18 6.09 -3.41 21.77
N PRO A 19 5.08 -4.21 22.17
CA PRO A 19 3.68 -3.98 21.80
C PRO A 19 3.17 -2.58 22.13
N ALA A 20 3.57 -2.01 23.27
CA ALA A 20 3.20 -0.66 23.67
C ALA A 20 3.60 0.41 22.64
N LEU A 21 4.72 0.25 21.93
CA LEU A 21 5.12 1.17 20.87
C LEU A 21 4.30 0.98 19.58
N LEU A 22 3.88 -0.26 19.30
CA LEU A 22 3.00 -0.53 18.16
C LEU A 22 1.62 0.10 18.38
N ASP A 23 1.08 0.00 19.59
CA ASP A 23 -0.22 0.57 19.96
C ASP A 23 -0.21 2.10 19.86
N LEU A 24 0.85 2.75 20.36
CA LEU A 24 1.03 4.21 20.25
C LEU A 24 1.08 4.69 18.80
N LEU A 25 1.66 3.89 17.89
CA LEU A 25 1.76 4.21 16.46
C LEU A 25 0.57 3.70 15.64
N GLY A 26 -0.40 3.02 16.26
CA GLY A 26 -1.54 2.40 15.57
C GLY A 26 -1.12 1.32 14.56
N LEU A 27 0.05 0.70 14.75
CA LEU A 27 0.58 -0.31 13.85
C LEU A 27 0.15 -1.72 14.28
N ARG A 28 -0.03 -2.61 13.29
CA ARG A 28 -0.32 -4.03 13.52
C ARG A 28 0.75 -4.90 12.85
N PRO A 29 1.01 -6.12 13.35
CA PRO A 29 1.89 -7.06 12.64
C PRO A 29 1.44 -7.25 11.18
N GLY A 30 2.41 -7.31 10.25
CA GLY A 30 2.15 -7.52 8.83
C GLY A 30 1.85 -6.25 8.02
N VAL A 31 1.75 -5.07 8.65
CA VAL A 31 1.63 -3.80 7.90
C VAL A 31 2.97 -3.39 7.28
N LYS A 32 2.91 -2.78 6.10
CA LYS A 32 4.09 -2.20 5.45
C LYS A 32 4.49 -0.92 6.18
N VAL A 33 5.79 -0.73 6.38
CA VAL A 33 6.37 0.50 6.96
C VAL A 33 7.51 0.98 6.08
N GLY A 34 7.78 2.29 6.11
CA GLY A 34 8.97 2.87 5.52
C GLY A 34 10.14 2.83 6.50
N LEU A 35 11.36 2.61 5.99
CA LEU A 35 12.60 2.66 6.74
C LEU A 35 13.51 3.71 6.11
N ALA A 36 14.05 4.63 6.92
CA ALA A 36 14.99 5.66 6.48
C ALA A 36 16.10 5.86 7.52
N VAL A 37 17.24 6.40 7.09
CA VAL A 37 18.31 6.83 8.00
C VAL A 37 18.34 8.35 8.00
N GLU A 38 18.07 8.95 9.16
CA GLU A 38 18.05 10.41 9.35
C GLU A 38 18.95 10.75 10.54
N GLY A 39 20.00 11.54 10.31
CA GLY A 39 20.91 11.97 11.38
C GLY A 39 21.58 10.81 12.14
N GLY A 40 21.87 9.69 11.48
CA GLY A 40 22.43 8.49 12.10
C GLY A 40 21.42 7.65 12.88
N GLN A 41 20.13 7.98 12.82
CA GLN A 41 19.06 7.22 13.44
C GLN A 41 18.26 6.46 12.39
N LEU A 42 17.89 5.20 12.69
CA LEU A 42 16.95 4.45 11.88
C LEU A 42 15.53 4.90 12.22
N VAL A 43 14.89 5.60 11.27
CA VAL A 43 13.51 6.10 11.41
C VAL A 43 12.55 5.13 10.74
N VAL A 44 11.56 4.67 11.49
CA VAL A 44 10.48 3.81 11.00
C VAL A 44 9.23 4.67 10.83
N LYS A 45 8.74 4.80 9.60
CA LYS A 45 7.55 5.61 9.28
C LYS A 45 6.36 4.68 8.98
N PRO A 46 5.22 4.84 9.68
CA PRO A 46 3.97 4.18 9.30
C PRO A 46 3.67 4.45 7.83
N HIS A 47 3.39 3.40 7.04
CA HIS A 47 2.88 3.61 5.70
C HIS A 47 1.37 3.79 5.78
N SER A 48 0.91 5.03 5.93
CA SER A 48 -0.51 5.33 5.81
C SER A 48 -0.94 5.05 4.38
N ARG A 49 -1.88 4.12 4.18
CA ARG A 49 -2.53 3.99 2.87
C ARG A 49 -3.11 5.36 2.51
N PRO A 50 -2.80 5.91 1.33
CA PRO A 50 -3.46 7.12 0.87
C PRO A 50 -4.97 6.86 0.87
N ARG A 51 -5.72 7.72 1.55
CA ARG A 51 -7.17 7.77 1.44
C ARG A 51 -7.46 8.64 0.24
N TYR A 52 -7.92 8.02 -0.83
CA TYR A 52 -8.35 8.76 -2.01
C TYR A 52 -9.80 9.17 -1.88
N THR A 53 -10.12 10.39 -2.29
CA THR A 53 -11.48 10.80 -2.62
C THR A 53 -11.80 10.38 -4.06
N LEU A 54 -13.08 10.28 -4.41
CA LEU A 54 -13.49 10.02 -5.79
C LEU A 54 -12.91 11.09 -6.74
N ASP A 55 -12.94 12.36 -6.32
CA ASP A 55 -12.42 13.48 -7.11
C ASP A 55 -10.93 13.37 -7.40
N GLU A 56 -10.10 12.94 -6.43
CA GLU A 56 -8.66 12.70 -6.62
C GLU A 56 -8.37 11.58 -7.62
N LEU A 57 -9.21 10.55 -7.66
CA LEU A 57 -9.07 9.46 -8.62
C LEU A 57 -9.50 9.91 -10.02
N LEU A 58 -10.62 10.64 -10.12
CA LEU A 58 -11.11 11.16 -11.39
C LEU A 58 -10.17 12.20 -12.01
N ALA A 59 -9.49 13.01 -11.19
CA ALA A 59 -8.49 13.97 -11.66
C ALA A 59 -7.30 13.31 -12.38
N GLN A 60 -7.04 12.03 -12.13
CA GLN A 60 -5.99 11.25 -12.81
C GLN A 60 -6.48 10.63 -14.12
N CYS A 61 -7.77 10.69 -14.42
CA CYS A 61 -8.36 10.16 -15.64
C CYS A 61 -8.49 11.26 -16.71
N ASP A 62 -8.04 10.99 -17.94
CA ASP A 62 -8.39 11.80 -19.09
C ASP A 62 -9.73 11.32 -19.67
N ALA A 63 -10.80 12.08 -19.45
CA ALA A 63 -12.13 11.77 -19.96
C ALA A 63 -12.21 11.79 -21.50
N LYS A 64 -11.24 12.40 -22.18
CA LYS A 64 -11.14 12.44 -23.64
C LYS A 64 -10.19 11.36 -24.18
N ALA A 65 -9.58 10.56 -23.32
CA ALA A 65 -8.69 9.49 -23.72
C ALA A 65 -9.41 8.58 -24.71
N VAL A 66 -8.73 8.33 -25.83
CA VAL A 66 -9.23 7.46 -26.87
C VAL A 66 -9.20 6.02 -26.36
N ARG A 67 -10.37 5.39 -26.30
CA ARG A 67 -10.51 3.97 -25.91
C ARG A 67 -9.59 3.08 -26.76
N SER A 68 -8.98 2.10 -26.12
CA SER A 68 -8.14 1.11 -26.80
C SER A 68 -8.96 0.30 -27.81
N GLN A 69 -8.28 -0.42 -28.72
CA GLN A 69 -8.97 -1.29 -29.67
C GLN A 69 -9.77 -2.38 -28.94
N GLU A 70 -9.17 -3.00 -27.92
CA GLU A 70 -9.81 -3.99 -27.06
C GLU A 70 -11.08 -3.45 -26.40
N ASP A 71 -11.02 -2.25 -25.79
CA ASP A 71 -12.19 -1.61 -25.17
C ASP A 71 -13.32 -1.36 -26.17
N ARG A 72 -12.97 -0.99 -27.41
CA ARG A 72 -13.96 -0.72 -28.47
C ARG A 72 -14.60 -2.01 -28.97
N GLU A 73 -13.81 -3.07 -29.10
CA GLU A 73 -14.28 -4.39 -29.50
C GLU A 73 -15.20 -4.97 -28.41
N TRP A 74 -14.82 -4.85 -27.14
CA TRP A 74 -15.64 -5.24 -26.00
C TRP A 74 -16.96 -4.44 -25.96
N ALA A 75 -16.90 -3.11 -26.07
CA ALA A 75 -18.10 -2.25 -26.01
C ALA A 75 -19.06 -2.42 -27.20
N ARG A 76 -18.56 -2.92 -28.34
CA ARG A 76 -19.38 -3.21 -29.54
C ARG A 76 -19.72 -4.69 -29.67
N GLY A 77 -19.27 -5.51 -28.73
CA GLY A 77 -19.56 -6.93 -28.68
C GLY A 77 -21.05 -7.20 -28.53
N LYS A 78 -21.51 -8.32 -29.09
CA LYS A 78 -22.87 -8.79 -28.84
C LYS A 78 -22.96 -9.37 -27.43
N ALA A 79 -24.17 -9.41 -26.88
CA ALA A 79 -24.41 -10.05 -25.58
C ALA A 79 -23.82 -11.47 -25.56
N ALA A 80 -22.93 -11.74 -24.62
CA ALA A 80 -22.26 -13.04 -24.49
C ALA A 80 -23.14 -14.08 -23.78
N GLY A 81 -24.10 -13.64 -22.95
CA GLY A 81 -25.07 -14.49 -22.25
C GLY A 81 -24.40 -15.46 -21.27
N GLY A 82 -24.18 -15.02 -20.03
CA GLY A 82 -23.58 -15.84 -18.96
C GLY A 82 -23.83 -15.27 -17.57
N GLU A 83 -24.85 -14.43 -17.44
CA GLU A 83 -25.16 -13.70 -16.21
C GLU A 83 -25.93 -14.66 -15.30
N LEU A 84 -25.41 -14.89 -14.10
CA LEU A 84 -26.12 -15.65 -13.07
C LEU A 84 -27.25 -14.78 -12.53
N ILE A 85 -28.49 -15.28 -12.60
CA ILE A 85 -29.67 -14.66 -12.00
C ILE A 85 -29.62 -14.84 -10.47
#